data_AF-A0A7C9HD47-F1
#
_entry.id   AF-A0A7C9HD47-F1
#
_cell.length_a   1.000
_cell.length_b   1.000
_cell.length_c   1.000
_cell.angle_alpha   90.00
_cell.angle_beta   90.00
_cell.angle_gamma   90.00
#
_symmetry.space_group_name_H-M   'P 1'
#
loop_
_entity.id
_entity.type
_entity.pdbx_description
1 polymer ?
#
loop_
_entity_poly.entity_id
_entity_poly.type
_entity_poly.pdbx_seq_one_letter_code
_entity_poly.pdbx_strand_id
1 'polypeptide(L)'
;MEMKNITIKELLAHCKFLKGGKAVEYTRPTFAEANKMSKRELCIYVGLFGLRLRPIEGSLDNANYWLKNKTKENILESFRHEFRQKD
;
A
#
# COMPACT_ATOMS: atom_id res chain seq x y z
N MET A 1 20.92 4.01 6.62
CA MET A 1 20.85 3.52 5.22
C MET A 1 19.44 3.83 4.72
N GLU A 2 19.30 4.74 3.75
CA GLU A 2 17.99 5.15 3.23
C GLU A 2 17.38 4.00 2.42
N MET A 3 16.10 3.67 2.66
CA MET A 3 15.42 2.63 1.88
C MET A 3 15.18 3.14 0.46
N LYS A 4 15.40 2.29 -0.54
CA LYS A 4 15.08 2.62 -1.94
C LYS A 4 13.59 2.92 -2.07
N ASN A 5 13.24 3.87 -2.94
CA ASN A 5 11.85 4.17 -3.25
C ASN A 5 11.11 2.94 -3.81
N ILE A 6 9.81 2.86 -3.54
CA ILE A 6 8.86 1.96 -4.20
C ILE A 6 8.67 2.48 -5.63
N THR A 7 8.66 1.54 -6.57
CA THR A 7 8.42 1.81 -7.99
C THR A 7 6.95 1.57 -8.37
N ILE A 8 6.49 2.15 -9.49
CA ILE A 8 5.17 1.85 -10.06
C ILE A 8 5.01 0.33 -10.27
N LYS A 9 6.05 -0.34 -10.75
CA LYS A 9 6.04 -1.79 -10.99
C LYS A 9 5.79 -2.58 -9.71
N GLU A 10 6.46 -2.23 -8.61
CA GLU A 10 6.23 -2.87 -7.31
C GLU A 10 4.83 -2.60 -6.78
N LEU A 11 4.34 -1.36 -6.89
CA LEU A 11 2.99 -1.01 -6.47
C LEU A 11 1.94 -1.85 -7.22
N LEU A 12 2.05 -1.92 -8.54
CA LEU A 12 1.08 -2.61 -9.40
C LEU A 12 1.25 -4.14 -9.39
N ALA A 13 2.34 -4.69 -8.86
CA ALA A 13 2.51 -6.14 -8.74
C ALA A 13 1.47 -6.79 -7.81
N HIS A 14 0.87 -6.03 -6.91
CA HIS A 14 -0.19 -6.46 -6.01
C HIS A 14 -1.61 -6.25 -6.60
N CYS A 15 -1.68 -5.72 -7.82
CA CYS A 15 -2.92 -5.42 -8.52
C CYS A 15 -3.26 -6.51 -9.55
N LYS A 16 -4.53 -6.84 -9.65
CA LYS A 16 -5.15 -7.50 -10.80
C LYS A 16 -5.86 -6.44 -11.63
N PHE A 17 -5.55 -6.39 -12.91
CA PHE A 17 -6.26 -5.52 -13.85
C PHE A 17 -7.50 -6.24 -14.38
N LEU A 18 -8.67 -5.61 -14.26
CA LEU A 18 -9.88 -6.11 -14.90
C LEU A 18 -9.77 -5.98 -16.43
N LYS A 19 -10.42 -6.89 -17.16
CA LYS A 19 -10.52 -6.84 -18.63
C LYS A 19 -10.95 -5.44 -19.08
N GLY A 20 -10.17 -4.84 -19.97
CA GLY A 20 -10.40 -3.47 -20.46
C GLY A 20 -9.57 -2.39 -19.75
N GLY A 21 -8.69 -2.74 -18.80
CA GLY A 21 -7.62 -1.87 -18.30
C GLY A 21 -8.06 -0.71 -17.39
N LYS A 22 -9.34 -0.64 -17.02
CA LYS A 22 -9.91 0.52 -16.29
C LYS A 22 -9.95 0.37 -14.78
N ALA A 23 -9.84 -0.85 -14.26
CA ALA A 23 -10.00 -1.10 -12.83
C ALA A 23 -8.88 -1.98 -12.29
N VAL A 24 -8.39 -1.59 -11.10
CA VAL A 24 -7.37 -2.28 -10.32
C VAL A 24 -8.07 -2.94 -9.14
N GLU A 25 -8.04 -4.26 -9.09
CA GLU A 25 -8.43 -5.03 -7.93
C GLU A 25 -7.19 -5.44 -7.14
N TYR A 26 -7.24 -5.41 -5.82
CA TYR A 26 -6.22 -6.00 -4.97
C TYR A 26 -6.86 -6.57 -3.71
N THR A 27 -6.29 -7.64 -3.18
CA THR A 27 -6.74 -8.20 -1.92
C THR A 27 -6.19 -7.37 -0.78
N ARG A 28 -7.10 -6.73 -0.05
CA ARG A 28 -6.81 -6.03 1.20
C ARG A 28 -6.40 -7.05 2.28
N PRO A 29 -5.24 -6.90 2.93
CA PRO A 29 -4.80 -7.85 3.93
C PRO A 29 -5.60 -7.65 5.21
N THR A 30 -5.66 -8.68 6.04
CA THR A 30 -6.16 -8.55 7.40
C THR A 30 -5.17 -7.77 8.26
N PHE A 31 -5.63 -7.22 9.38
CA PHE A 31 -4.75 -6.51 10.30
C PHE A 31 -3.65 -7.44 10.85
N ALA A 32 -3.96 -8.72 11.04
CA ALA A 32 -3.00 -9.73 11.48
C ALA A 32 -1.94 -10.02 10.41
N GLU A 33 -2.32 -10.10 9.12
CA GLU A 33 -1.39 -10.20 8.00
C GLU A 33 -0.51 -8.95 7.91
N ALA A 34 -1.11 -7.76 7.96
CA ALA A 34 -0.41 -6.48 7.93
C ALA A 34 0.64 -6.36 9.06
N ASN A 35 0.34 -6.85 10.26
CA ASN A 35 1.28 -6.83 11.38
C ASN A 35 2.53 -7.69 11.12
N LYS A 36 2.41 -8.74 10.31
CA LYS A 36 3.54 -9.61 9.91
C LYS A 36 4.36 -9.04 8.74
N MET A 37 3.81 -8.09 7.99
CA MET A 37 4.47 -7.46 6.84
C MET A 37 5.64 -6.56 7.25
N SER A 38 6.59 -6.40 6.32
CA SER A 38 7.64 -5.38 6.41
C SER A 38 7.06 -3.97 6.26
N LYS A 39 7.81 -2.96 6.72
CA LYS A 39 7.46 -1.55 6.50
C LYS A 39 7.26 -1.23 5.00
N ARG A 40 8.05 -1.82 4.11
CA ARG A 40 7.94 -1.60 2.66
C ARG A 40 6.62 -2.13 2.11
N GLU A 41 6.26 -3.35 2.46
CA GLU A 41 4.99 -3.97 2.05
C GLU A 41 3.79 -3.17 2.56
N LEU A 42 3.84 -2.70 3.80
CA LEU A 42 2.80 -1.81 4.34
C LEU A 42 2.68 -0.51 3.53
N CYS A 43 3.81 0.11 3.16
CA CYS A 43 3.79 1.32 2.33
C CYS A 43 3.25 1.06 0.92
N ILE A 44 3.48 -0.13 0.35
CA ILE A 44 2.84 -0.54 -0.92
C ILE A 44 1.32 -0.56 -0.73
N TYR A 45 0.80 -1.18 0.33
CA TYR A 45 -0.63 -1.19 0.62
C TYR A 45 -1.20 0.21 0.87
N VAL A 46 -0.44 1.11 1.52
CA VAL A 46 -0.82 2.53 1.65
C VAL A 46 -0.98 3.19 0.28
N GLY A 47 -0.09 2.89 -0.66
CA GLY A 47 -0.25 3.31 -2.06
C GLY A 47 -1.52 2.75 -2.69
N LEU A 48 -1.79 1.45 -2.51
CA LEU A 48 -2.99 0.79 -3.06
C LEU A 48 -4.30 1.36 -2.49
N PHE A 49 -4.33 1.70 -1.19
CA PHE A 49 -5.46 2.40 -0.56
C PHE A 49 -5.65 3.81 -1.15
N GLY A 50 -4.57 4.44 -1.62
CA GLY A 50 -4.59 5.73 -2.29
C GLY A 50 -5.28 5.69 -3.65
N LEU A 51 -5.21 4.59 -4.39
CA LEU A 51 -5.68 4.49 -5.78
C LEU A 51 -7.19 4.77 -5.96
N ARG A 52 -8.00 4.61 -4.90
CA ARG A 52 -9.43 5.00 -4.91
C ARG A 52 -9.67 6.52 -4.87
N LEU A 53 -8.64 7.31 -4.53
CA LEU A 53 -8.75 8.77 -4.32
C LEU A 53 -7.85 9.59 -5.26
N ARG A 54 -6.82 8.98 -5.86
CA ARG A 54 -5.78 9.70 -6.61
C ARG A 54 -5.18 8.82 -7.72
N PRO A 55 -4.53 9.42 -8.74
CA PRO A 55 -3.84 8.67 -9.79
C PRO A 55 -2.66 7.84 -9.25
N ILE A 56 -2.09 6.98 -10.09
CA ILE A 56 -1.02 6.05 -9.73
C ILE A 56 0.20 6.79 -9.16
N GLU A 57 0.60 7.89 -9.80
CA GLU A 57 1.76 8.71 -9.42
C GLU A 57 1.54 9.30 -8.02
N GLY A 58 0.38 9.91 -7.77
CA GLY A 58 0.07 10.45 -6.44
C GLY A 58 -0.04 9.38 -5.36
N SER A 59 -0.43 8.15 -5.73
CA SER A 59 -0.47 7.00 -4.82
C SER A 59 0.93 6.49 -4.50
N LEU A 60 1.81 6.50 -5.50
CA LEU A 60 3.21 6.15 -5.34
C LEU A 60 3.97 7.16 -4.47
N ASP A 61 3.74 8.45 -4.69
CA ASP A 61 4.33 9.52 -3.89
C ASP A 61 3.92 9.40 -2.42
N ASN A 62 2.64 9.10 -2.16
CA ASN A 62 2.16 8.84 -0.82
C ASN A 62 2.87 7.61 -0.20
N ALA A 63 2.94 6.48 -0.91
CA ALA A 63 3.65 5.30 -0.44
C ALA A 63 5.11 5.59 -0.06
N ASN A 64 5.83 6.34 -0.91
CA ASN A 64 7.22 6.73 -0.66
C ASN A 64 7.36 7.74 0.48
N TYR A 65 6.40 8.66 0.65
CA TYR A 65 6.37 9.56 1.80
C TYR A 65 6.28 8.77 3.12
N TRP A 66 5.38 7.79 3.21
CA TRP A 66 5.27 6.96 4.42
C TRP A 66 6.52 6.10 4.64
N LEU A 67 7.09 5.55 3.56
CA LEU A 67 8.32 4.76 3.63
C LEU A 67 9.50 5.57 4.18
N LYS A 68 9.63 6.83 3.77
CA LYS A 68 10.73 7.69 4.20
C LYS A 68 10.52 8.24 5.62
N ASN A 69 9.28 8.60 5.96
CA ASN A 69 9.04 9.50 7.11
C ASN A 69 8.38 8.86 8.33
N LYS A 70 7.90 7.61 8.25
CA LYS A 70 7.07 7.01 9.32
C LYS A 70 7.57 5.63 9.74
N THR A 71 7.32 5.23 10.98
CA THR A 71 7.67 3.86 11.43
C THR A 71 6.61 2.85 10.99
N LYS A 72 6.92 1.56 11.11
CA LYS A 72 5.95 0.48 10.84
C LYS A 72 4.72 0.61 11.74
N GLU A 73 4.94 0.90 13.01
CA GLU A 73 3.90 1.04 14.05
C GLU A 73 3.00 2.23 13.74
N ASN A 74 3.58 3.37 13.32
CA ASN A 74 2.78 4.52 12.89
C ASN A 74 1.91 4.21 11.68
N ILE A 75 2.41 3.43 10.71
CA ILE A 75 1.64 3.04 9.53
C ILE A 75 0.48 2.11 9.93
N LEU A 76 0.75 1.08 10.72
CA LEU A 76 -0.27 0.14 11.17
C LEU A 76 -1.40 0.83 11.92
N GLU A 77 -1.07 1.77 12.79
CA GLU A 77 -2.08 2.53 13.55
C GLU A 77 -2.86 3.48 12.64
N SER A 78 -2.18 4.27 11.80
CA SER A 78 -2.82 5.28 10.95
C SER A 78 -3.76 4.65 9.91
N PHE A 79 -3.46 3.44 9.45
CA PHE A 79 -4.23 2.73 8.43
C PHE A 79 -5.00 1.53 8.99
N ARG A 80 -5.16 1.44 10.32
CA ARG A 80 -5.80 0.30 11.00
C ARG A 80 -7.12 -0.11 10.35
N HIS A 81 -7.96 0.86 10.02
CA HIS A 81 -9.30 0.65 9.43
C HIS A 81 -9.26 0.33 7.92
N GLU A 82 -8.15 0.58 7.25
CA GLU A 82 -7.94 0.14 5.87
C GLU A 82 -7.60 -1.35 5.77
N PHE A 83 -7.26 -2.01 6.87
CA PHE A 83 -7.06 -3.46 6.89
C PHE A 83 -8.36 -4.19 7.25
N ARG A 84 -8.53 -5.41 6.74
CA ARG A 84 -9.66 -6.26 7.13
C ARG A 84 -9.50 -6.65 8.61
N GLN A 85 -10.56 -6.53 9.41
CA GLN A 85 -10.49 -6.81 10.85
C GLN A 85 -10.73 -8.30 11.18
N LYS A 86 -11.24 -9.08 10.23
CA LYS A 86 -11.52 -10.51 10.33
C LYS A 86 -11.11 -11.18 9.00
N ASP A 87 -10.85 -12.47 9.04
CA ASP A 87 -10.55 -13.28 7.85
C ASP A 87 -11.74 -13.38 6.89
#